data_AF-A0A7S0GS16-F1
#
_entry.id   AF-A0A7S0GS16-F1
#
_cell.length_a   1.000
_cell.length_b   1.000
_cell.length_c   1.000
_cell.angle_alpha   90.00
_cell.angle_beta   90.00
_cell.angle_gamma   90.00
#
_symmetry.space_group_name_H-M   'P 1'
#
loop_
_entity.id
_entity.type
_entity.pdbx_description
1 polymer ?
#
loop_
_entity_poly.entity_id
_entity_poly.type
_entity_poly.pdbx_seq_one_letter_code
_entity_poly.pdbx_strand_id
1 'polypeptide(L)'
;GVEISTISYTWCEVNLDAANPDNKAKLWRFGGMKNSKTCSRSRSLTCGHESTLSEVNEIVRELDKTLATDIKNGFVDGLILVSSDPTGVNSASISAAAKAGIPVVGTGGTSIGKAMNMGVNIASGFGGSVATTSTSKAVSYACGLALAWNLKFSPPPPARKPINLHSLLDGCLPAFLAACLLIKVIELCEPFCEFFLSNESTPGSCLEPWPDLAISSLSLCVQVVACHQVSVRFGEIELISALIAGSFVSGGPSMPGKIISALLTGVMIPDISGRLLNLLTIYQWPATAATLTTAGGSGLLAGILSRVVTALVSPVVSGYHTVFQ
;
A
#
# COMPACT_ATOMS: atom_id res chain seq x y z
N GLY A 1 6.38 4.18 -27.79
CA GLY A 1 6.10 3.48 -26.52
C GLY A 1 7.07 3.98 -25.48
N VAL A 2 6.70 3.97 -24.20
CA VAL A 2 7.58 4.44 -23.10
C VAL A 2 8.52 3.31 -22.69
N GLU A 3 9.83 3.55 -22.71
CA GLU A 3 10.87 2.61 -22.27
C GLU A 3 11.74 3.27 -21.20
N ILE A 4 12.17 2.48 -20.20
CA ILE A 4 13.15 2.95 -19.20
C ILE A 4 14.53 2.88 -19.85
N SER A 5 15.16 4.04 -20.05
CA SER A 5 16.50 4.13 -20.63
C SER A 5 17.59 3.71 -19.63
N THR A 6 17.60 4.33 -18.45
CA THR A 6 18.64 4.17 -17.43
C THR A 6 18.02 4.18 -16.03
N ILE A 7 18.55 3.34 -15.14
CA ILE A 7 18.30 3.40 -13.70
C ILE A 7 19.66 3.53 -13.01
N SER A 8 19.77 4.48 -12.09
CA SER A 8 20.88 4.60 -11.15
C SER A 8 20.29 4.69 -9.75
N TYR A 9 20.40 3.63 -8.97
CA TYR A 9 19.87 3.57 -7.62
C TYR A 9 20.98 3.20 -6.64
N THR A 10 21.25 4.09 -5.70
CA THR A 10 22.21 3.86 -4.61
C THR A 10 21.47 3.36 -3.39
N TRP A 11 21.78 2.14 -2.98
CA TRP A 11 21.35 1.59 -1.71
C TRP A 11 22.46 1.80 -0.67
N CYS A 12 22.11 2.17 0.55
CA CYS A 12 23.03 2.30 1.68
C CYS A 12 22.56 1.40 2.82
N GLU A 13 23.51 0.86 3.58
CA GLU A 13 23.23 -0.02 4.74
C GLU A 13 22.45 0.71 5.84
N VAL A 14 22.68 2.01 5.99
CA VAL A 14 22.00 2.87 6.96
C VAL A 14 21.09 3.87 6.26
N ASN A 15 20.15 4.44 7.02
CA ASN A 15 19.32 5.52 6.50
C ASN A 15 20.20 6.69 6.02
N LEU A 16 19.85 7.27 4.87
CA LEU A 16 20.62 8.34 4.21
C LEU A 16 20.78 9.58 5.12
N ASP A 17 19.82 9.84 6.01
CA ASP A 17 19.89 10.95 6.96
C ASP A 17 20.98 10.76 8.04
N ALA A 18 21.42 9.52 8.27
CA ALA A 18 22.44 9.15 9.25
C ALA A 18 23.68 8.50 8.61
N ALA A 19 23.78 8.55 7.28
CA ALA A 19 24.84 7.88 6.54
C ALA A 19 26.14 8.70 6.56
N ASN A 20 27.26 8.03 6.83
CA ASN A 20 28.60 8.60 6.68
C ASN A 20 29.25 8.11 5.37
N PRO A 21 30.32 8.78 4.90
CA PRO A 21 31.01 8.42 3.66
C PRO A 21 31.57 6.98 3.65
N ASP A 22 31.89 6.44 4.83
CA ASP A 22 32.50 5.11 5.00
C ASP A 22 31.47 3.97 5.07
N ASN A 23 30.17 4.30 5.16
CA ASN A 23 29.13 3.28 5.22
C ASN A 23 29.08 2.49 3.91
N LYS A 24 28.74 1.20 4.01
CA LYS A 24 28.62 0.35 2.84
C LYS A 24 27.45 0.79 1.97
N ALA A 25 27.69 0.84 0.66
CA ALA A 25 26.73 1.22 -0.34
C ALA A 25 26.81 0.28 -1.55
N LYS A 26 25.67 0.11 -2.22
CA LYS A 26 25.53 -0.69 -3.43
C LYS A 26 24.90 0.15 -4.53
N LEU A 27 25.52 0.12 -5.70
CA LEU A 27 24.98 0.77 -6.88
C LEU A 27 24.24 -0.24 -7.74
N TRP A 28 22.95 -0.01 -7.91
CA TRP A 28 22.09 -0.77 -8.80
C TRP A 28 21.92 -0.03 -10.12
N ARG A 29 22.10 -0.77 -11.22
CA ARG A 29 21.97 -0.24 -12.58
C ARG A 29 21.07 -1.10 -13.43
N PHE A 30 20.47 -0.48 -14.42
CA PHE A 30 19.75 -1.18 -15.48
C PHE A 30 20.73 -1.62 -16.58
N GLY A 31 20.84 -2.93 -16.83
CA GLY A 31 21.46 -3.48 -18.05
C GLY A 31 22.59 -4.49 -17.83
N GLY A 32 22.47 -5.64 -18.47
CA GLY A 32 23.63 -6.47 -18.82
C GLY A 32 24.48 -5.77 -19.88
N MET A 33 25.80 -5.79 -19.71
CA MET A 33 26.78 -5.23 -20.65
C MET A 33 26.48 -5.66 -22.10
N LYS A 34 26.65 -4.73 -23.04
CA LYS A 34 26.71 -5.02 -24.49
C LYS A 34 27.93 -5.90 -24.80
N ASN A 35 27.89 -7.19 -24.49
CA ASN A 35 28.90 -8.17 -24.92
C ASN A 35 28.23 -9.52 -25.17
N SER A 36 27.61 -9.67 -26.35
CA SER A 36 27.47 -10.92 -27.11
C SER A 36 26.37 -10.73 -28.17
N LYS A 37 26.56 -11.33 -29.35
CA LYS A 37 25.75 -11.20 -30.57
C LYS A 37 24.35 -11.83 -30.50
N THR A 38 23.70 -11.80 -29.35
CA THR A 38 22.34 -12.31 -29.16
C THR A 38 21.55 -11.33 -28.29
N CYS A 39 20.77 -10.47 -28.95
CA CYS A 39 19.86 -9.53 -28.28
C CYS A 39 18.70 -10.30 -27.63
N SER A 40 18.93 -10.82 -26.42
CA SER A 40 17.86 -11.04 -25.46
C SER A 40 18.03 -9.98 -24.37
N ARG A 41 17.25 -8.89 -24.45
CA ARG A 41 17.22 -7.80 -23.46
C ARG A 41 16.76 -8.36 -22.12
N SER A 42 17.68 -8.87 -21.30
CA SER A 42 17.38 -9.16 -19.90
C SER A 42 17.13 -7.82 -19.20
N ARG A 43 15.86 -7.51 -18.91
CA ARG A 43 15.41 -6.34 -18.15
C ARG A 43 15.69 -6.51 -16.64
N SER A 44 16.85 -7.07 -16.30
CA SER A 44 17.23 -7.33 -14.91
C SER A 44 18.07 -6.18 -14.37
N LEU A 45 17.72 -5.73 -13.17
CA LEU A 45 18.61 -4.91 -12.35
C LEU A 45 19.83 -5.73 -11.97
N THR A 46 21.02 -5.16 -12.11
CA THR A 46 22.28 -5.79 -11.71
C THR A 46 22.95 -4.92 -10.66
N CYS A 47 23.48 -5.54 -9.61
CA CYS A 47 24.38 -4.87 -8.67
C CYS A 47 25.68 -4.59 -9.43
N GLY A 48 25.92 -3.32 -9.76
CA GLY A 48 27.05 -2.90 -10.56
C GLY A 48 28.34 -2.71 -9.74
N HIS A 49 28.20 -2.30 -8.48
CA HIS A 49 29.35 -2.05 -7.60
C HIS A 49 28.91 -2.06 -6.13
N GLU A 50 29.75 -2.57 -5.24
CA GLU A 50 29.54 -2.60 -3.79
C GLU A 50 30.82 -2.13 -3.10
N SER A 51 30.77 -0.96 -2.46
CA SER A 51 31.92 -0.39 -1.76
C SER A 51 31.47 0.67 -0.74
N THR A 52 32.33 1.62 -0.38
CA THR A 52 31.95 2.74 0.50
C THR A 52 31.02 3.72 -0.20
N LEU A 53 30.20 4.44 0.57
CA LEU A 53 29.26 5.43 0.03
C LEU A 53 30.01 6.54 -0.75
N SER A 54 31.20 6.93 -0.30
CA SER A 54 32.02 7.93 -1.00
C SER A 54 32.40 7.48 -2.42
N GLU A 55 32.95 6.26 -2.54
CA GLU A 55 33.36 5.69 -3.82
C GLU A 55 32.14 5.46 -4.73
N VAL A 56 31.06 4.90 -4.19
CA VAL A 56 29.81 4.73 -4.95
C VAL A 56 29.29 6.08 -5.45
N ASN A 57 29.35 7.14 -4.64
CA ASN A 57 28.94 8.48 -5.05
C ASN A 57 29.81 9.05 -6.18
N GLU A 58 31.12 8.77 -6.20
CA GLU A 58 31.98 9.18 -7.33
C GLU A 58 31.57 8.51 -8.63
N ILE A 59 31.33 7.19 -8.60
CA ILE A 59 30.87 6.45 -9.76
C ILE A 59 29.49 6.95 -10.22
N VAL A 60 28.59 7.30 -9.29
CA VAL A 60 27.28 7.88 -9.62
C VAL A 60 27.43 9.27 -10.24
N ARG A 61 28.39 10.10 -9.83
CA ARG A 61 28.64 11.41 -10.48
C ARG A 61 29.06 11.26 -11.94
N GLU A 62 29.83 10.23 -12.27
CA GLU A 62 30.18 9.95 -13.68
C GLU A 62 28.97 9.51 -14.49
N LEU A 63 28.11 8.66 -13.92
CA LEU A 63 26.84 8.31 -14.54
C LEU A 63 25.93 9.51 -14.70
N ASP A 64 25.87 10.39 -13.71
CA ASP A 64 25.05 11.58 -13.72
C ASP A 64 25.44 12.52 -14.87
N LYS A 65 26.75 12.66 -15.14
CA LYS A 65 27.26 13.38 -16.32
C LYS A 65 26.87 12.71 -17.63
N THR A 66 26.88 11.37 -17.67
CA THR A 66 26.46 10.61 -18.85
C THR A 66 24.96 10.80 -19.10
N LEU A 67 24.13 10.65 -18.07
CA LEU A 67 22.69 10.88 -18.13
C LEU A 67 22.37 12.33 -18.52
N ALA A 68 23.12 13.32 -18.01
CA ALA A 68 22.99 14.71 -18.40
C ALA A 68 23.27 14.93 -19.89
N THR A 69 24.20 14.17 -20.47
CA THR A 69 24.51 14.21 -21.91
C THR A 69 23.37 13.59 -22.71
N ASP A 70 22.82 12.47 -22.24
CA ASP A 70 21.67 11.82 -22.88
C ASP A 70 20.42 12.70 -22.88
N ILE A 71 20.16 13.41 -21.78
CA ILE A 71 19.08 14.41 -21.68
C ILE A 71 19.30 15.54 -22.70
N LYS A 72 20.51 16.10 -22.78
CA LYS A 72 20.83 17.18 -23.74
C LYS A 72 20.69 16.75 -25.19
N ASN A 73 21.02 15.50 -25.49
CA ASN A 73 20.91 14.92 -26.82
C ASN A 73 19.47 14.50 -27.18
N GLY A 74 18.51 14.63 -26.26
CA GLY A 74 17.12 14.26 -26.50
C GLY A 74 16.87 12.74 -26.47
N PHE A 75 17.75 11.95 -25.85
CA PHE A 75 17.53 10.51 -25.65
C PHE A 75 16.67 10.19 -24.42
N VAL A 76 16.38 11.20 -23.58
CA VAL A 76 15.59 11.07 -22.36
C VAL A 76 14.50 12.13 -22.35
N ASP A 77 13.24 11.70 -22.41
CA ASP A 77 12.07 12.58 -22.50
C ASP A 77 11.45 12.93 -21.14
N GLY A 78 11.96 12.35 -20.05
CA GLY A 78 11.45 12.60 -18.70
C GLY A 78 12.31 11.96 -17.62
N LEU A 79 12.20 12.47 -16.40
CA LEU A 79 13.05 12.08 -15.27
C LEU A 79 12.22 11.69 -14.04
N ILE A 80 12.60 10.59 -13.38
CA ILE A 80 12.01 10.16 -12.10
C ILE A 80 13.06 10.32 -11.01
N LEU A 81 12.80 11.20 -10.05
CA LEU A 81 13.67 11.46 -8.90
C LEU A 81 13.20 10.66 -7.69
N VAL A 82 14.07 9.82 -7.13
CA VAL A 82 13.75 9.05 -5.91
C VAL A 82 14.77 9.40 -4.84
N SER A 83 14.43 10.37 -3.97
CA SER A 83 15.33 10.85 -2.92
C SER A 83 16.71 11.25 -3.45
N SER A 84 16.73 11.90 -4.61
CA SER A 84 17.96 12.35 -5.27
C SER A 84 18.60 13.53 -4.53
N ASP A 85 19.87 13.81 -4.81
CA ASP A 85 20.58 15.01 -4.34
C ASP A 85 20.83 15.98 -5.51
N PRO A 86 19.94 16.98 -5.73
CA PRO A 86 20.09 17.94 -6.82
C PRO A 86 21.28 18.87 -6.69
N THR A 87 21.79 19.05 -5.47
CA THR A 87 22.88 19.99 -5.18
C THR A 87 24.26 19.33 -5.21
N GLY A 88 24.32 18.00 -5.21
CA GLY A 88 25.57 17.24 -5.22
C GLY A 88 25.58 16.18 -6.31
N VAL A 89 25.35 14.93 -5.91
CA VAL A 89 25.61 13.74 -6.75
C VAL A 89 24.78 13.72 -8.04
N ASN A 90 23.55 14.24 -8.02
CA ASN A 90 22.64 14.24 -9.18
C ASN A 90 22.51 15.59 -9.89
N SER A 91 23.43 16.53 -9.60
CA SER A 91 23.31 17.91 -10.04
C SER A 91 23.37 18.11 -11.55
N ALA A 92 24.16 17.32 -12.29
CA ALA A 92 24.35 17.50 -13.72
C ALA A 92 23.12 17.06 -14.51
N SER A 93 22.52 15.90 -14.19
CA SER A 93 21.32 15.41 -14.87
C SER A 93 20.11 16.31 -14.59
N ILE A 94 19.96 16.77 -13.34
CA ILE A 94 18.86 17.66 -12.95
C ILE A 94 19.02 19.03 -13.61
N SER A 95 20.25 19.57 -13.68
CA SER A 95 20.52 20.81 -14.42
C SER A 95 20.25 20.67 -15.91
N ALA A 96 20.59 19.52 -16.50
CA ALA A 96 20.28 19.24 -17.90
C ALA A 96 18.77 19.15 -18.14
N ALA A 97 18.03 18.52 -17.23
CA ALA A 97 16.58 18.42 -17.29
C ALA A 97 15.90 19.79 -17.21
N ALA A 98 16.36 20.67 -16.32
CA ALA A 98 15.89 22.05 -16.23
C ALA A 98 16.10 22.82 -17.54
N LYS A 99 17.28 22.70 -18.16
CA LYS A 99 17.60 23.36 -19.44
C LYS A 99 16.81 22.80 -20.62
N ALA A 100 16.57 21.49 -20.64
CA ALA A 100 15.82 20.81 -21.69
C ALA A 100 14.30 20.97 -21.53
N GLY A 101 13.82 21.37 -20.35
CA GLY A 101 12.39 21.52 -20.06
C GLY A 101 11.62 20.19 -19.98
N ILE A 102 12.32 19.06 -19.84
CA ILE A 102 11.69 17.74 -19.76
C ILE A 102 10.88 17.60 -18.45
N PRO A 103 9.74 16.90 -18.47
CA PRO A 103 8.95 16.68 -17.27
C PRO A 103 9.69 15.81 -16.24
N VAL A 104 9.58 16.21 -14.98
CA VAL A 104 10.17 15.52 -13.84
C VAL A 104 9.11 15.19 -12.81
N VAL A 105 9.13 13.95 -12.32
CA VAL A 105 8.28 13.43 -11.23
C VAL A 105 9.16 12.81 -10.16
N GLY A 106 8.66 12.62 -8.93
CA GLY A 106 9.49 11.98 -7.92
C GLY A 106 9.08 12.17 -6.47
N THR A 107 9.97 11.76 -5.57
CA THR A 107 9.81 11.87 -4.11
C THR A 107 11.01 12.50 -3.41
N GLY A 108 10.74 12.95 -2.18
CA GLY A 108 11.71 13.62 -1.30
C GLY A 108 11.40 15.11 -1.30
N GLY A 109 10.63 15.61 -0.34
CA GLY A 109 10.16 17.00 -0.33
C GLY A 109 11.31 18.01 -0.45
N THR A 110 12.41 17.76 0.26
CA THR A 110 13.64 18.56 0.17
C THR A 110 14.32 18.43 -1.19
N SER A 111 14.44 17.21 -1.73
CA SER A 111 15.05 16.94 -3.05
C SER A 111 14.26 17.60 -4.18
N ILE A 112 12.94 17.44 -4.17
CA ILE A 112 12.03 18.06 -5.14
C ILE A 112 12.06 19.59 -5.00
N GLY A 113 12.05 20.12 -3.77
CA GLY A 113 12.20 21.55 -3.51
C GLY A 113 13.49 22.14 -4.08
N LYS A 114 14.63 21.48 -3.84
CA LYS A 114 15.92 21.86 -4.41
C LYS A 114 15.92 21.78 -5.95
N ALA A 115 15.31 20.76 -6.54
CA ALA A 115 15.19 20.62 -7.99
C ALA A 115 14.30 21.73 -8.60
N MET A 116 13.19 22.12 -7.94
CA MET A 116 12.37 23.26 -8.37
C MET A 116 13.17 24.56 -8.39
N ASN A 117 14.00 24.81 -7.37
CA ASN A 117 14.86 26.00 -7.31
C ASN A 117 15.88 26.05 -8.45
N MET A 118 16.21 24.91 -9.06
CA MET A 118 17.08 24.82 -10.25
C MET A 118 16.33 25.07 -11.57
N GLY A 119 15.02 25.31 -11.54
CA GLY A 119 14.20 25.59 -12.72
C GLY A 119 13.68 24.33 -13.43
N VAL A 120 13.61 23.19 -12.73
CA VAL A 120 13.10 21.94 -13.30
C VAL A 120 11.58 22.01 -13.50
N ASN A 121 11.10 21.52 -14.65
CA ASN A 121 9.68 21.37 -14.92
C ASN A 121 9.11 20.15 -14.15
N ILE A 122 8.57 20.41 -12.96
CA ILE A 122 7.97 19.35 -12.15
C ILE A 122 6.52 19.16 -12.57
N ALA A 123 6.18 17.94 -13.00
CA ALA A 123 4.79 17.55 -13.17
C ALA A 123 4.14 17.53 -11.77
N SER A 124 3.37 18.57 -11.49
CA SER A 124 2.82 18.88 -10.17
C SER A 124 1.92 17.77 -9.62
N GLY A 125 2.03 17.46 -8.32
CA GLY A 125 1.11 16.56 -7.60
C GLY A 125 1.52 15.09 -7.53
N PHE A 126 2.60 14.69 -8.21
CA PHE A 126 2.99 13.28 -8.34
C PHE A 126 4.24 12.96 -7.50
N GLY A 127 4.07 12.99 -6.18
CA GLY A 127 5.12 12.67 -5.21
C GLY A 127 4.54 12.42 -3.82
N GLY A 128 4.69 11.20 -3.32
CA GLY A 128 4.21 10.79 -1.99
C GLY A 128 5.36 10.48 -1.05
N SER A 129 5.49 11.25 0.03
CA SER A 129 6.45 10.95 1.10
C SER A 129 5.83 10.00 2.13
N VAL A 130 4.61 10.31 2.58
CA VAL A 130 3.90 9.61 3.66
C VAL A 130 2.74 8.79 3.13
N ALA A 131 2.46 7.65 3.78
CA ALA A 131 1.31 6.78 3.52
C ALA A 131 1.15 6.36 2.05
N THR A 132 2.25 6.15 1.33
CA THR A 132 2.26 5.74 -0.09
C THR A 132 3.13 4.50 -0.28
N THR A 133 2.61 3.51 -1.02
CA THR A 133 3.34 2.30 -1.40
C THR A 133 4.13 2.49 -2.69
N SER A 134 5.14 1.65 -2.94
CA SER A 134 5.92 1.67 -4.20
C SER A 134 5.02 1.62 -5.43
N THR A 135 3.94 0.84 -5.37
CA THR A 135 2.96 0.75 -6.47
C THR A 135 2.18 2.05 -6.66
N SER A 136 1.68 2.66 -5.57
CA SER A 136 0.97 3.94 -5.67
C SER A 136 1.88 5.07 -6.20
N LYS A 137 3.17 5.08 -5.81
CA LYS A 137 4.17 6.01 -6.33
C LYS A 137 4.42 5.77 -7.83
N ALA A 138 4.62 4.52 -8.24
CA ALA A 138 4.84 4.20 -9.65
C ALA A 138 3.65 4.59 -10.55
N VAL A 139 2.42 4.32 -10.09
CA VAL A 139 1.19 4.74 -10.79
C VAL A 139 1.09 6.26 -10.88
N SER A 140 1.42 6.96 -9.79
CA SER A 140 1.43 8.42 -9.73
C SER A 140 2.47 9.03 -10.71
N TYR A 141 3.70 8.51 -10.72
CA TYR A 141 4.75 8.96 -11.64
C TYR A 141 4.41 8.71 -13.10
N ALA A 142 3.89 7.51 -13.41
CA ALA A 142 3.48 7.17 -14.76
C ALA A 142 2.33 8.05 -15.25
N CYS A 143 1.36 8.37 -14.38
CA CYS A 143 0.29 9.31 -14.68
C CYS A 143 0.84 10.72 -14.93
N GLY A 144 1.70 11.22 -14.05
CA GLY A 144 2.28 12.57 -14.17
C GLY A 144 3.09 12.76 -15.46
N LEU A 145 3.92 11.78 -15.82
CA LEU A 145 4.66 11.79 -17.09
C LEU A 145 3.74 11.66 -18.29
N ALA A 146 2.75 10.76 -18.24
CA ALA A 146 1.79 10.60 -19.33
C ALA A 146 1.01 11.90 -19.60
N LEU A 147 0.56 12.59 -18.55
CA LEU A 147 -0.11 13.87 -18.66
C LEU A 147 0.81 14.94 -19.26
N ALA A 148 2.06 15.03 -18.81
CA ALA A 148 3.03 15.97 -19.35
C ALA A 148 3.34 15.72 -20.84
N TRP A 149 3.29 14.46 -21.28
CA TRP A 149 3.46 14.07 -22.68
C TRP A 149 2.15 14.04 -23.49
N ASN A 150 1.01 14.50 -22.92
CA ASN A 150 -0.32 14.42 -23.53
C ASN A 150 -0.72 12.99 -23.98
N LEU A 151 -0.28 11.98 -23.24
CA LEU A 151 -0.63 10.58 -23.45
C LEU A 151 -1.83 10.17 -22.60
N LYS A 152 -2.65 9.28 -23.15
CA LYS A 152 -3.74 8.66 -22.39
C LYS A 152 -3.17 7.67 -21.38
N PHE A 153 -3.29 7.98 -20.10
CA PHE A 153 -2.95 7.06 -19.01
C PHE A 153 -4.13 6.13 -18.71
N SER A 154 -3.90 4.81 -18.77
CA SER A 154 -4.83 3.81 -18.26
C SER A 154 -4.14 3.08 -17.12
N PRO A 155 -4.58 3.26 -15.86
CA PRO A 155 -3.98 2.55 -14.76
C PRO A 155 -4.21 1.04 -14.91
N PRO A 156 -3.27 0.21 -14.44
CA PRO A 156 -3.41 -1.22 -14.55
C PRO A 156 -4.62 -1.71 -13.72
N PRO A 157 -5.34 -2.75 -14.19
CA PRO A 157 -6.52 -3.25 -13.48
C PRO A 157 -6.15 -3.71 -12.06
N PRO A 158 -7.12 -3.70 -11.12
CA PRO A 158 -6.90 -4.30 -9.80
C PRO A 158 -6.50 -5.77 -9.99
N ALA A 159 -5.37 -6.16 -9.39
CA ALA A 159 -4.91 -7.53 -9.42
C ALA A 159 -5.43 -8.23 -8.16
N ARG A 160 -6.14 -9.34 -8.35
CA ARG A 160 -6.69 -10.16 -7.26
C ARG A 160 -6.08 -11.55 -7.26
N LYS A 161 -5.79 -12.07 -6.08
CA LYS A 161 -5.51 -13.50 -5.90
C LYS A 161 -6.82 -14.25 -5.66
N PRO A 162 -6.96 -15.48 -6.18
CA PRO A 162 -8.08 -16.34 -5.79
C PRO A 162 -8.01 -16.62 -4.28
N ILE A 163 -9.17 -16.71 -3.64
CA ILE A 163 -9.25 -17.00 -2.21
C ILE A 163 -9.04 -18.50 -1.96
N ASN A 164 -8.24 -18.83 -0.94
CA ASN A 164 -8.03 -20.20 -0.49
C ASN A 164 -8.63 -20.35 0.90
N LEU A 165 -9.76 -21.06 1.01
CA LEU A 165 -10.49 -21.22 2.28
C LEU A 165 -9.63 -21.89 3.36
N HIS A 166 -8.78 -22.84 3.01
CA HIS A 166 -7.88 -23.48 3.97
C HIS A 166 -6.92 -22.48 4.60
N SER A 167 -6.19 -21.72 3.78
CA SER A 167 -5.28 -20.68 4.26
C SER A 167 -6.00 -19.58 5.05
N LEU A 168 -7.27 -19.31 4.72
CA LEU A 168 -8.10 -18.33 5.44
C LEU A 168 -8.40 -18.82 6.86
N LEU A 169 -8.82 -20.08 6.98
CA LEU A 169 -9.07 -20.72 8.26
C LEU A 169 -7.80 -20.81 9.10
N ASP A 170 -6.67 -21.20 8.51
CA ASP A 170 -5.37 -21.22 9.20
C ASP A 170 -4.98 -19.84 9.74
N GLY A 171 -5.19 -18.79 8.94
CA GLY A 171 -4.92 -17.42 9.34
C GLY A 171 -5.84 -16.90 10.45
N CYS A 172 -7.07 -17.43 10.56
CA CYS A 172 -8.03 -17.04 11.58
C CYS A 172 -7.97 -17.93 12.84
N LEU A 173 -7.28 -19.07 12.80
CA LEU A 173 -7.24 -20.05 13.88
C LEU A 173 -6.77 -19.46 15.22
N PRO A 174 -5.72 -18.62 15.30
CA PRO A 174 -5.30 -18.02 16.56
C PRO A 174 -6.38 -17.11 17.17
N ALA A 175 -7.04 -16.31 16.34
CA ALA A 175 -8.12 -15.41 16.78
C ALA A 175 -9.34 -16.19 17.24
N PHE A 176 -9.70 -17.27 16.53
CA PHE A 176 -10.77 -18.17 16.92
C PHE A 176 -10.49 -18.84 18.27
N LEU A 177 -9.29 -19.40 18.45
CA LEU A 177 -8.90 -20.04 19.69
C LEU A 177 -8.90 -19.05 20.87
N ALA A 178 -8.39 -17.84 20.67
CA ALA A 178 -8.41 -16.79 21.67
C ALA A 178 -9.84 -16.39 22.08
N ALA A 179 -10.76 -16.26 21.11
CA ALA A 179 -12.17 -15.98 21.39
C ALA A 179 -12.84 -17.11 22.18
N CYS A 180 -12.61 -18.37 21.81
CA CYS A 180 -13.14 -19.53 22.54
C CYS A 180 -12.60 -19.60 23.98
N LEU A 181 -11.30 -19.37 24.17
CA LEU A 181 -10.69 -19.35 25.50
C LEU A 181 -11.25 -18.20 26.35
N LEU A 182 -11.40 -17.00 25.76
CA LEU A 182 -11.98 -15.86 26.46
C LEU A 182 -13.41 -16.13 26.91
N ILE A 183 -14.26 -16.67 26.03
CA ILE A 183 -15.64 -17.05 26.37
C ILE A 183 -15.65 -18.07 27.51
N LYS A 184 -14.78 -19.10 27.45
CA LYS A 184 -14.69 -20.10 28.53
C LYS A 184 -14.20 -19.54 29.85
N VAL A 185 -13.28 -18.58 29.83
CA VAL A 185 -12.85 -17.87 31.04
C VAL A 185 -13.98 -17.01 31.61
N ILE A 186 -14.74 -16.33 30.75
CA ILE A 186 -15.91 -15.54 31.16
C ILE A 186 -16.97 -16.43 31.83
N GLU A 187 -17.34 -17.55 31.20
CA GLU A 187 -18.28 -18.54 31.76
C GLU A 187 -17.79 -19.09 33.11
N LEU A 188 -16.47 -19.29 33.28
CA LEU A 188 -15.89 -19.75 34.54
C LEU A 188 -15.89 -18.67 35.64
N CYS A 189 -15.73 -17.41 35.25
CA CYS A 189 -15.70 -16.27 36.17
C CYS A 189 -17.08 -15.73 36.54
N GLU A 190 -18.11 -16.00 35.75
CA GLU A 190 -19.51 -15.62 36.00
C GLU A 190 -19.99 -15.93 37.43
N PRO A 191 -19.87 -17.17 37.97
CA PRO A 191 -20.30 -17.47 39.34
C PRO A 191 -19.51 -16.73 40.42
N PHE A 192 -18.24 -16.38 40.16
CA PHE A 192 -17.45 -15.56 41.08
C PHE A 192 -17.91 -14.10 41.07
N CYS A 193 -18.22 -13.55 39.90
CA CYS A 193 -18.71 -12.19 39.77
C CYS A 193 -20.09 -12.01 40.39
N GLU A 194 -21.01 -12.97 40.21
CA GLU A 194 -22.30 -12.97 40.90
C GLU A 194 -22.15 -13.01 42.42
N PHE A 195 -21.20 -13.79 42.94
CA PHE A 195 -20.91 -13.87 44.38
C PHE A 195 -20.39 -12.55 44.98
N PHE A 196 -19.57 -11.78 44.25
CA PHE A 196 -19.04 -10.50 44.72
C PHE A 196 -19.97 -9.31 44.47
N LEU A 197 -20.83 -9.37 43.45
CA LEU A 197 -21.71 -8.27 43.02
C LEU A 197 -23.15 -8.39 43.55
N SER A 198 -23.48 -9.44 44.32
CA SER A 198 -24.83 -9.70 44.87
C SER A 198 -25.41 -8.60 45.77
N ASN A 199 -24.67 -7.53 46.07
CA ASN A 199 -25.12 -6.41 46.91
C ASN A 199 -25.61 -5.19 46.13
N GLU A 200 -25.45 -5.13 44.80
CA GLU A 200 -25.97 -4.01 44.00
C GLU A 200 -27.07 -4.48 43.04
N SER A 201 -28.21 -3.81 43.13
CA SER A 201 -29.38 -3.99 42.29
C SER A 201 -29.15 -3.29 40.94
N THR A 202 -28.25 -3.83 40.13
CA THR A 202 -28.07 -3.43 38.73
C THR A 202 -28.65 -4.50 37.80
N PRO A 203 -29.58 -4.15 36.89
CA PRO A 203 -30.11 -5.09 35.93
C PRO A 203 -29.09 -5.28 34.80
N GLY A 204 -28.45 -6.45 34.77
CA GLY A 204 -27.50 -6.87 33.73
C GLY A 204 -26.20 -7.37 34.34
N SER A 205 -25.77 -8.58 33.98
CA SER A 205 -24.48 -9.09 34.44
C SER A 205 -23.37 -8.24 33.81
N CYS A 206 -22.39 -7.78 34.59
CA CYS A 206 -21.28 -6.98 34.06
C CYS A 206 -20.48 -7.70 32.94
N LEU A 207 -20.70 -9.01 32.79
CA LEU A 207 -20.04 -9.88 31.82
C LEU A 207 -20.85 -10.14 30.53
N GLU A 208 -22.14 -9.77 30.48
CA GLU A 208 -23.03 -9.98 29.33
C GLU A 208 -22.51 -9.43 27.98
N PRO A 209 -21.82 -8.26 27.89
CA PRO A 209 -21.40 -7.71 26.60
C PRO A 209 -20.12 -8.32 26.03
N TRP A 210 -19.34 -9.06 26.83
CA TRP A 210 -17.99 -9.50 26.44
C TRP A 210 -17.97 -10.68 25.46
N PRO A 211 -18.86 -11.69 25.56
CA PRO A 211 -18.96 -12.74 24.54
C PRO A 211 -19.34 -12.19 23.16
N ASP A 212 -20.28 -11.25 23.10
CA ASP A 212 -20.69 -10.60 21.86
C ASP A 212 -19.57 -9.75 21.24
N LEU A 213 -18.77 -9.11 22.09
CA LEU A 213 -17.57 -8.38 21.67
C LEU A 213 -16.50 -9.33 21.10
N ALA A 214 -16.28 -10.49 21.73
CA ALA A 214 -15.34 -11.52 21.27
C ALA A 214 -15.73 -12.12 19.90
N ILE A 215 -17.03 -12.32 19.67
CA ILE A 215 -17.55 -12.78 18.38
C ILE A 215 -17.41 -11.69 17.31
N SER A 216 -17.66 -10.43 17.68
CA SER A 216 -17.53 -9.30 16.77
C SER A 216 -16.06 -9.07 16.37
N SER A 217 -15.12 -9.25 17.30
CA SER A 217 -13.68 -9.18 17.00
C SER A 217 -13.20 -10.34 16.11
N LEU A 218 -13.78 -11.53 16.24
CA LEU A 218 -13.51 -12.64 15.32
C LEU A 218 -13.93 -12.30 13.87
N SER A 219 -15.10 -11.68 13.70
CA SER A 219 -15.58 -11.26 12.38
C SER A 219 -14.65 -10.22 11.74
N LEU A 220 -14.12 -9.29 12.55
CA LEU A 220 -13.10 -8.33 12.13
C LEU A 220 -11.82 -9.03 11.65
N CYS A 221 -11.33 -10.04 12.39
CA CYS A 221 -10.16 -10.82 11.98
C CYS A 221 -10.39 -11.53 10.65
N VAL A 222 -11.55 -12.16 10.44
CA VAL A 222 -11.90 -12.83 9.17
C VAL A 222 -11.85 -11.84 8.01
N GLN A 223 -12.38 -10.63 8.19
CA GLN A 223 -12.35 -9.60 7.14
C GLN A 223 -10.93 -9.15 6.79
N VAL A 224 -10.09 -8.93 7.81
CA VAL A 224 -8.69 -8.51 7.61
C VAL A 224 -7.88 -9.60 6.93
N VAL A 225 -8.02 -10.87 7.34
CA VAL A 225 -7.31 -12.01 6.74
C VAL A 225 -7.80 -12.25 5.30
N ALA A 226 -9.12 -12.16 5.05
CA ALA A 226 -9.68 -12.28 3.71
C ALA A 226 -9.14 -11.18 2.78
N CYS A 227 -9.11 -9.93 3.27
CA CYS A 227 -8.53 -8.82 2.54
C CYS A 227 -7.04 -9.05 2.24
N HIS A 228 -6.26 -9.45 3.25
CA HIS A 228 -4.83 -9.72 3.09
C HIS A 228 -4.53 -10.80 2.04
N GLN A 229 -5.33 -11.86 1.98
CA GLN A 229 -5.12 -12.94 1.00
C GLN A 229 -5.38 -12.51 -0.44
N VAL A 230 -6.45 -11.72 -0.65
CA VAL A 230 -6.82 -11.22 -1.97
C VAL A 230 -5.93 -10.06 -2.39
N SER A 231 -5.41 -9.30 -1.41
CA SER A 231 -4.53 -8.16 -1.61
C SER A 231 -3.24 -8.54 -2.35
N VAL A 232 -2.97 -7.81 -3.42
CA VAL A 232 -1.72 -7.95 -4.19
C VAL A 232 -0.95 -6.64 -4.22
N ARG A 233 -1.63 -5.49 -4.09
CA ARG A 233 -1.11 -4.23 -4.62
C ARG A 233 -0.84 -3.16 -3.57
N PHE A 234 -1.75 -2.94 -2.62
CA PHE A 234 -1.65 -1.81 -1.68
C PHE A 234 -1.45 -2.22 -0.22
N GLY A 235 -1.39 -3.52 0.07
CA GLY A 235 -0.92 -4.07 1.35
C GLY A 235 -1.57 -3.37 2.55
N GLU A 236 -0.78 -2.59 3.28
CA GLU A 236 -1.19 -1.85 4.49
C GLU A 236 -2.43 -0.96 4.29
N ILE A 237 -2.57 -0.31 3.13
CA ILE A 237 -3.72 0.58 2.83
C ILE A 237 -5.03 -0.22 2.81
N GLU A 238 -5.00 -1.40 2.20
CA GLU A 238 -6.14 -2.30 2.11
C GLU A 238 -6.48 -2.90 3.48
N LEU A 239 -5.47 -3.21 4.31
CA LEU A 239 -5.67 -3.70 5.68
C LEU A 239 -6.34 -2.66 6.58
N ILE A 240 -5.91 -1.39 6.50
CA ILE A 240 -6.57 -0.28 7.22
C ILE A 240 -8.02 -0.14 6.76
N SER A 241 -8.27 -0.26 5.46
CA SER A 241 -9.62 -0.22 4.88
C SER A 241 -10.49 -1.36 5.42
N ALA A 242 -9.94 -2.57 5.54
CA ALA A 242 -10.61 -3.74 6.10
C ALA A 242 -10.92 -3.59 7.59
N LEU A 243 -10.00 -3.00 8.36
CA LEU A 243 -10.22 -2.69 9.76
C LEU A 243 -11.38 -1.69 9.94
N ILE A 244 -11.39 -0.61 9.16
CA ILE A 244 -12.47 0.38 9.18
C ILE A 244 -13.80 -0.28 8.78
N ALA A 245 -13.82 -1.05 7.70
CA ALA A 245 -15.02 -1.72 7.23
C ALA A 245 -15.58 -2.74 8.24
N GLY A 246 -14.72 -3.48 8.94
CA GLY A 246 -15.14 -4.48 9.92
C GLY A 246 -15.72 -3.91 11.20
N SER A 247 -15.38 -2.67 11.54
CA SER A 247 -16.06 -1.96 12.64
C SER A 247 -17.57 -1.83 12.40
N PHE A 248 -18.03 -1.76 11.13
CA PHE A 248 -19.46 -1.67 10.79
C PHE A 248 -20.20 -3.02 10.87
N VAL A 249 -19.48 -4.13 10.75
CA VAL A 249 -20.03 -5.50 10.83
C VAL A 249 -20.45 -5.86 12.26
N SER A 250 -19.86 -5.21 13.27
CA SER A 250 -20.12 -5.47 14.69
C SER A 250 -21.59 -5.27 15.11
N GLY A 251 -22.33 -4.34 14.47
CA GLY A 251 -23.66 -3.89 14.89
C GLY A 251 -24.87 -4.58 14.23
N GLY A 252 -24.89 -5.92 14.10
CA GLY A 252 -26.00 -6.67 13.47
C GLY A 252 -26.48 -7.92 14.23
N PRO A 253 -27.67 -8.49 13.92
CA PRO A 253 -28.40 -9.40 14.82
C PRO A 253 -28.08 -10.91 14.73
N SER A 254 -27.11 -11.38 13.92
CA SER A 254 -26.82 -12.83 13.82
C SER A 254 -25.34 -13.18 13.59
N MET A 255 -24.79 -14.09 14.39
CA MET A 255 -23.36 -14.49 14.39
C MET A 255 -22.85 -15.04 13.04
N PRO A 256 -23.51 -16.00 12.35
CA PRO A 256 -22.99 -16.52 11.09
C PRO A 256 -23.14 -15.52 9.95
N GLY A 257 -24.17 -14.67 9.99
CA GLY A 257 -24.34 -13.55 9.06
C GLY A 257 -23.21 -12.53 9.14
N LYS A 258 -22.66 -12.27 10.35
CA LYS A 258 -21.50 -11.39 10.54
C LYS A 258 -20.26 -11.95 9.84
N ILE A 259 -19.93 -13.23 10.05
CA ILE A 259 -18.74 -13.87 9.46
C ILE A 259 -18.83 -13.92 7.93
N ILE A 260 -19.99 -14.30 7.37
CA ILE A 260 -20.17 -14.35 5.92
C ILE A 260 -20.08 -12.95 5.31
N SER A 261 -20.68 -11.94 5.94
CA SER A 261 -20.60 -10.55 5.49
C SER A 261 -19.18 -9.98 5.56
N ALA A 262 -18.44 -10.30 6.62
CA ALA A 262 -17.02 -9.97 6.80
C ALA A 262 -16.15 -10.59 5.69
N LEU A 263 -16.38 -11.87 5.37
CA LEU A 263 -15.68 -12.55 4.29
C LEU A 263 -15.95 -11.90 2.93
N LEU A 264 -17.22 -11.71 2.58
CA LEU A 264 -17.61 -11.16 1.28
C LEU A 264 -17.06 -9.73 1.11
N THR A 265 -17.22 -8.89 2.12
CA THR A 265 -16.73 -7.51 2.05
C THR A 265 -15.22 -7.42 2.12
N GLY A 266 -14.53 -8.30 2.87
CA GLY A 266 -13.07 -8.42 2.85
C GLY A 266 -12.50 -8.70 1.46
N VAL A 267 -13.16 -9.57 0.69
CA VAL A 267 -12.79 -9.90 -0.70
C VAL A 267 -13.03 -8.72 -1.67
N MET A 268 -14.01 -7.85 -1.40
CA MET A 268 -14.34 -6.72 -2.28
C MET A 268 -13.44 -5.48 -2.09
N ILE A 269 -12.80 -5.33 -0.94
CA ILE A 269 -11.97 -4.15 -0.62
C ILE A 269 -10.84 -3.88 -1.62
N PRO A 270 -10.04 -4.88 -2.08
CA PRO A 270 -9.00 -4.65 -3.07
C PRO A 270 -9.54 -4.08 -4.40
N ASP A 271 -10.74 -4.49 -4.81
CA ASP A 271 -11.38 -3.98 -6.03
C ASP A 271 -11.87 -2.53 -5.84
N ILE A 272 -12.51 -2.22 -4.71
CA ILE A 272 -13.01 -0.88 -4.39
C ILE A 272 -11.83 0.09 -4.26
N SER A 273 -10.81 -0.27 -3.49
CA SER A 273 -9.61 0.55 -3.27
C SER A 273 -8.82 0.77 -4.56
N GLY A 274 -8.62 -0.27 -5.37
CA GLY A 274 -7.93 -0.14 -6.65
C GLY A 274 -8.67 0.77 -7.64
N ARG A 275 -10.00 0.68 -7.72
CA ARG A 275 -10.81 1.57 -8.56
C ARG A 275 -10.80 3.01 -8.05
N LEU A 276 -10.92 3.20 -6.74
CA LEU A 276 -10.93 4.51 -6.11
C LEU A 276 -9.58 5.22 -6.31
N LEU A 277 -8.46 4.54 -6.09
CA LEU A 277 -7.14 5.12 -6.33
C LEU A 277 -6.93 5.49 -7.80
N ASN A 278 -7.34 4.61 -8.72
CA ASN A 278 -7.26 4.87 -10.16
C ASN A 278 -8.05 6.12 -10.53
N LEU A 279 -9.26 6.27 -9.99
CA LEU A 279 -10.10 7.44 -10.20
C LEU A 279 -9.44 8.71 -9.66
N LEU A 280 -8.96 8.69 -8.40
CA LEU A 280 -8.29 9.84 -7.78
C LEU A 280 -7.01 10.23 -8.53
N THR A 281 -6.29 9.24 -9.08
CA THR A 281 -5.09 9.49 -9.90
C THR A 281 -5.43 10.17 -11.22
N ILE A 282 -6.54 9.78 -11.87
CA ILE A 282 -7.02 10.43 -13.11
C ILE A 282 -7.46 11.87 -12.83
N TYR A 283 -8.11 12.11 -11.69
CA TYR A 283 -8.46 13.46 -11.22
C TYR A 283 -7.26 14.26 -10.67
N GLN A 284 -6.02 13.75 -10.83
CA GLN A 284 -4.78 14.43 -10.45
C GLN A 284 -4.71 14.81 -8.95
N TRP A 285 -5.33 14.00 -8.09
CA TRP A 285 -5.17 14.19 -6.65
C TRP A 285 -3.72 13.94 -6.23
N PRO A 286 -3.17 14.74 -5.30
CA PRO A 286 -1.84 14.47 -4.75
C PRO A 286 -1.74 13.04 -4.21
N ALA A 287 -0.63 12.35 -4.48
CA ALA A 287 -0.49 10.91 -4.18
C ALA A 287 -0.85 10.54 -2.72
N THR A 288 -0.41 11.35 -1.75
CA THR A 288 -0.73 11.14 -0.32
C THR A 288 -2.22 11.36 -0.01
N ALA A 289 -2.86 12.36 -0.61
CA ALA A 289 -4.30 12.57 -0.46
C ALA A 289 -5.07 11.40 -1.09
N ALA A 290 -4.64 10.95 -2.28
CA ALA A 290 -5.24 9.84 -2.97
C ALA A 290 -5.17 8.54 -2.16
N THR A 291 -4.04 8.23 -1.52
CA THR A 291 -3.91 7.03 -0.68
C THR A 291 -4.69 7.13 0.63
N LEU A 292 -4.70 8.29 1.28
CA LEU A 292 -5.50 8.50 2.50
C LEU A 292 -6.99 8.37 2.23
N THR A 293 -7.48 9.02 1.17
CA THR A 293 -8.88 8.90 0.72
C THR A 293 -9.19 7.50 0.24
N THR A 294 -8.23 6.79 -0.36
CA THR A 294 -8.43 5.38 -0.72
C THR A 294 -8.58 4.52 0.52
N ALA A 295 -7.71 4.66 1.53
CA ALA A 295 -7.77 3.89 2.77
C ALA A 295 -9.09 4.13 3.53
N GLY A 296 -9.38 5.40 3.84
CA GLY A 296 -10.58 5.77 4.59
C GLY A 296 -11.86 5.58 3.77
N GLY A 297 -11.86 6.06 2.53
CA GLY A 297 -13.03 6.03 1.64
C GLY A 297 -13.44 4.62 1.24
N SER A 298 -12.48 3.76 0.86
CA SER A 298 -12.81 2.37 0.53
C SER A 298 -13.26 1.58 1.75
N GLY A 299 -12.69 1.83 2.93
CA GLY A 299 -13.13 1.23 4.19
C GLY A 299 -14.55 1.65 4.59
N LEU A 300 -14.89 2.94 4.49
CA LEU A 300 -16.24 3.43 4.77
C LEU A 300 -17.26 2.89 3.77
N LEU A 301 -16.95 2.89 2.47
CA LEU A 301 -17.82 2.34 1.44
C LEU A 301 -18.04 0.82 1.64
N ALA A 302 -16.97 0.07 1.91
CA ALA A 302 -17.07 -1.36 2.20
C ALA A 302 -17.80 -1.64 3.51
N GLY A 303 -17.71 -0.77 4.53
CA GLY A 303 -18.44 -0.87 5.79
C GLY A 303 -19.94 -0.60 5.64
N ILE A 304 -20.33 0.37 4.81
CA ILE A 304 -21.74 0.59 4.45
C ILE A 304 -22.26 -0.63 3.66
N LEU A 305 -21.48 -1.12 2.71
CA LEU A 305 -21.83 -2.31 1.95
C LEU A 305 -21.95 -3.54 2.86
N SER A 306 -21.07 -3.68 3.86
CA SER A 306 -21.11 -4.80 4.79
C SER A 306 -22.41 -4.80 5.59
N ARG A 307 -22.86 -3.64 6.10
CA ARG A 307 -24.17 -3.48 6.74
C ARG A 307 -25.33 -3.96 5.86
N VAL A 308 -25.33 -3.56 4.59
CA VAL A 308 -26.37 -3.98 3.62
C VAL A 308 -26.31 -5.49 3.40
N VAL A 309 -25.12 -6.05 3.19
CA VAL A 309 -24.93 -7.49 3.01
C VAL A 309 -25.36 -8.26 4.25
N THR A 310 -24.98 -7.82 5.46
CA THR A 310 -25.40 -8.47 6.72
C THR A 310 -26.92 -8.46 6.85
N ALA A 311 -27.60 -7.35 6.53
CA ALA A 311 -29.05 -7.26 6.56
C ALA A 311 -29.74 -8.22 5.58
N LEU A 312 -29.14 -8.48 4.42
CA LEU A 312 -29.65 -9.42 3.41
C LEU A 312 -29.38 -10.88 3.77
N VAL A 313 -28.20 -11.18 4.34
CA VAL A 313 -27.76 -12.55 4.65
C VAL A 313 -28.37 -13.05 5.97
N SER A 314 -28.57 -12.18 6.95
CA SER A 314 -29.11 -12.53 8.27
C SER A 314 -30.45 -13.31 8.23
N PRO A 315 -31.49 -12.89 7.48
CA PRO A 315 -32.75 -13.64 7.41
C PRO A 315 -32.59 -14.98 6.70
N VAL A 316 -31.71 -15.09 5.70
CA VAL A 316 -31.44 -16.35 4.99
C VAL A 316 -30.80 -17.36 5.94
N VAL A 317 -29.77 -16.94 6.67
CA VAL A 317 -29.05 -17.79 7.63
C VAL A 317 -29.93 -18.18 8.82
N SER A 318 -30.77 -17.26 9.32
CA SER A 318 -31.71 -17.54 10.41
C SER A 318 -32.80 -18.53 9.98
N GLY A 319 -33.23 -18.48 8.71
CA GLY A 319 -34.14 -19.47 8.11
C GLY A 319 -33.53 -20.87 8.00
N TYR A 320 -32.22 -20.99 7.79
CA TYR A 320 -31.55 -22.30 7.84
C TYR A 320 -31.39 -22.82 9.28
N HIS A 321 -31.17 -21.94 10.25
CA HIS A 321 -31.03 -22.34 11.66
C HIS A 321 -32.33 -22.90 12.27
N THR A 322 -33.49 -22.49 11.74
CA THR A 322 -34.83 -23.01 12.12
C THR A 322 -35.20 -24.31 11.41
N VAL A 323 -34.51 -24.68 10.32
CA VAL A 323 -34.73 -25.95 9.60
C VAL A 323 -33.85 -27.08 10.14
N PHE A 324 -32.80 -26.75 10.90
CA PHE A 324 -31.85 -27.71 11.49
C PHE A 324 -31.93 -27.85 13.03
N GLN A 325 -32.96 -27.25 13.66
CA GLN A 325 -33.40 -27.61 15.02
C GLN A 325 -34.63 -28.51 14.92
#